data_AF-A0A554JWL1-F1
#
_entry.id   AF-A0A554JWL1-F1
#
_cell.length_a   1.000
_cell.length_b   1.000
_cell.length_c   1.000
_cell.angle_alpha   90.00
_cell.angle_beta   90.00
_cell.angle_gamma   90.00
#
_symmetry.space_group_name_H-M   'P 1'
#
loop_
_entity.id
_entity.type
_entity.pdbx_description
1 polymer ?
#
loop_
_entity_poly.entity_id
_entity_poly.type
_entity_poly.pdbx_seq_one_letter_code
_entity_poly.pdbx_strand_id
1 'polypeptide(L)' 'MSSVKLHSAEVVGIDGEIIDVEIDLSPGLFSFSIVGLADKAVDESR' A
#
# COMPACT_ATOMS: atom_id res chain seq x y z
N MET A 1 0.82 4.80 -17.62
CA MET A 1 0.00 4.91 -16.40
C MET A 1 -0.85 3.66 -16.35
N SER A 2 -0.37 2.67 -15.62
CA SER A 2 -1.07 1.42 -15.36
C SER A 2 -1.39 1.43 -13.87
N SER A 3 -2.66 1.55 -13.52
CA SER A 3 -3.13 1.41 -12.14
C SER A 3 -3.61 -0.02 -11.92
N VAL A 4 -3.08 -0.69 -10.91
CA VAL A 4 -3.54 -2.03 -10.48
C VAL A 4 -4.20 -1.89 -9.12
N LYS A 5 -5.38 -2.49 -8.96
CA LYS A 5 -6.09 -2.56 -7.69
C LYS A 5 -6.13 -4.01 -7.20
N LEU A 6 -5.86 -4.22 -5.91
CA LEU A 6 -5.93 -5.53 -5.25
C LEU A 6 -6.56 -5.41 -3.87
N HIS A 7 -7.13 -6.53 -3.39
CA HIS A 7 -7.62 -6.65 -2.03
C HIS A 7 -6.53 -7.22 -1.12
N SER A 8 -6.37 -6.63 0.06
CA SER A 8 -5.44 -7.05 1.10
C SER A 8 -6.13 -7.03 2.47
N ALA A 9 -5.39 -7.34 3.53
CA ALA A 9 -5.85 -7.20 4.90
C ALA A 9 -4.77 -6.51 5.75
N GLU A 10 -5.21 -5.67 6.68
CA GLU A 10 -4.37 -5.02 7.68
C GLU A 10 -4.88 -5.34 9.08
N VAL A 11 -3.97 -5.38 10.05
CA VAL A 11 -4.32 -5.57 11.46
C VAL A 11 -4.55 -4.21 12.11
N VAL A 12 -5.77 -3.97 12.57
CA VAL A 12 -6.13 -2.77 13.34
C VAL A 12 -6.39 -3.20 14.78
N GLY A 13 -5.37 -3.02 15.65
CA GLY A 13 -5.42 -3.49 17.02
C GLY A 13 -5.36 -5.02 17.10
N ILE A 14 -6.49 -5.67 17.36
CA ILE A 14 -6.62 -7.14 17.41
C ILE A 14 -7.48 -7.71 16.27
N ASP A 15 -8.10 -6.83 15.48
CA ASP A 15 -9.00 -7.19 14.40
C ASP A 15 -8.28 -7.09 13.05
N GLY A 16 -8.68 -7.94 12.10
CA GLY A 16 -8.21 -7.86 10.72
C GLY A 16 -9.26 -7.17 9.85
N GLU A 17 -8.88 -6.09 9.19
CA GLU A 17 -9.74 -5.37 8.26
C GLU A 17 -9.30 -5.60 6.82
N ILE A 18 -10.27 -5.78 5.91
CA ILE A 18 -10.00 -5.88 4.47
C ILE A 18 -9.79 -4.47 3.93
N ILE A 19 -8.69 -4.29 3.20
CA ILE A 19 -8.31 -3.01 2.60
C ILE A 19 -8.11 -3.15 1.10
N ASP A 20 -8.31 -2.04 0.39
CA ASP A 20 -8.02 -1.91 -1.04
C ASP A 20 -6.67 -1.24 -1.22
N VAL A 21 -5.78 -1.86 -1.98
CA VAL A 21 -4.47 -1.29 -2.33
C VAL A 21 -4.47 -0.95 -3.81
N GLU A 22 -4.10 0.28 -4.12
CA GLU A 22 -3.93 0.77 -5.49
C GLU A 22 -2.45 1.09 -5.73
N ILE A 23 -1.94 0.63 -6.88
CA ILE A 23 -0.57 0.82 -7.31
C ILE A 23 -0.61 1.56 -8.64
N ASP A 24 -0.06 2.77 -8.69
CA ASP A 24 0.17 3.48 -9.94
C ASP A 24 1.65 3.42 -10.35
N LEU A 25 1.89 3.07 -11.60
CA LEU A 25 3.21 2.99 -12.21
C LEU A 25 3.36 4.06 -13.29
N SER A 26 4.26 5.00 -13.03
CA SER A 26 4.67 6.05 -13.95
C SER A 26 6.17 5.98 -14.27
N PRO A 27 6.59 6.19 -15.53
CA PRO A 27 8.00 6.33 -15.88
C PRO A 27 8.62 7.57 -15.21
N GLY A 28 9.82 7.44 -14.68
CA GLY A 28 10.49 8.54 -13.95
C GLY A 28 11.67 8.05 -13.12
N LEU A 29 12.06 8.85 -12.12
CA LEU A 29 13.06 8.46 -11.13
C LEU A 29 12.57 7.27 -10.29
N PHE A 30 13.51 6.45 -9.82
CA PHE A 30 13.22 5.37 -8.88
C PHE A 30 12.78 5.94 -7.53
N SER A 31 11.47 6.06 -7.35
CA SER A 31 10.83 6.56 -6.14
C SER A 31 9.59 5.70 -5.87
N PHE A 32 9.36 5.44 -4.59
CA PHE A 32 8.22 4.69 -4.11
C PHE A 32 7.67 5.38 -2.87
N SER A 33 6.37 5.63 -2.86
CA SER A 33 5.67 6.30 -1.78
C SER A 33 4.39 5.54 -1.45
N ILE A 34 4.23 5.19 -0.18
CA ILE A 34 2.97 4.66 0.35
C ILE A 34 2.21 5.84 0.94
N VAL A 35 0.92 5.96 0.60
CA VAL A 35 0.07 7.06 1.05
C VAL A 35 -1.22 6.48 1.64
N GLY A 36 -1.68 7.05 2.75
CA GLY A 36 -2.95 6.69 3.37
C GLY A 36 -2.87 5.56 4.41
N LEU A 37 -1.90 4.66 4.31
CA LEU A 37 -1.60 3.68 5.36
C LEU A 37 -0.56 4.27 6.34
N ALA A 38 -0.81 4.12 7.64
CA ALA A 38 0.00 4.72 8.70
C ALA A 38 0.69 3.63 9.51
N ASP A 39 1.89 3.18 9.10
CA ASP A 39 2.76 2.36 9.96
C ASP A 39 4.18 2.28 9.38
N LYS A 40 5.18 2.21 10.26
CA LYS A 40 6.56 1.82 9.88
C LYS A 40 6.62 0.38 9.39
N ALA A 41 5.81 -0.52 9.94
CA ALA A 41 5.79 -1.91 9.50
C ALA A 41 5.41 -2.04 8.00
N VAL A 42 4.48 -1.20 7.54
CA VAL A 42 4.10 -1.11 6.12
C VAL A 42 5.23 -0.54 5.27
N ASP A 43 5.94 0.47 5.77
CA ASP A 43 7.12 1.04 5.08
C ASP A 43 8.30 0.07 4.97
N GLU A 44 8.47 -0.84 5.94
CA GLU A 44 9.55 -1.84 5.96
C GLU A 44 9.21 -3.12 5.18
N SER A 45 7.93 -3.36 4.87
CA SER A 45 7.44 -4.55 4.15
C SER A 45 7.53 -4.44 2.61
N ARG A 46 8.26 -3.43 2.09
CA ARG A 46 8.45 -3.18 0.65
C ARG A 46 9.07 -4.36 -0.10
#